data_AF-A0A2E2BWT6-F1
#
_entry.id   AF-A0A2E2BWT6-F1
#
_cell.length_a   1.000
_cell.length_b   1.000
_cell.length_c   1.000
_cell.angle_alpha   90.00
_cell.angle_beta   90.00
_cell.angle_gamma   90.00
#
_symmetry.space_group_name_H-M   'P 1'
#
loop_
_entity.id
_entity.type
_entity.pdbx_description
1 polymer ?
#
loop_
_entity_poly.entity_id
_entity_poly.type
_entity_poly.pdbx_seq_one_letter_code
_entity_poly.pdbx_strand_id
1 'polypeptide(L)'
;MDDQTSSLWQLPLHLQSLIQSELNEGEQITWVGTPIPRHFSMRSIGIVLFGIPWTAFALFWIAGAAGFKIPDFQKGFDFFPLFGIPFVLIGFGMLTSPFWMMRKARNTAYVLTSNRAIIFNGGFKTDIRSFEPESLGKLHRKQWKDGSGDLIFDKEFRFEQSNTRQQHDLGFLAIQNVKQVEDLVRQLIADTKSGST
;
A
#
# COMPACT_ATOMS: atom_id res chain seq x y z
N MET A 1 -8.85 -25.35 15.01
CA MET A 1 -8.64 -25.00 13.58
C MET A 1 -9.75 -24.01 13.18
N ASP A 2 -9.55 -23.12 12.21
CA ASP A 2 -10.61 -22.36 11.48
C ASP A 2 -10.69 -20.82 11.61
N ASP A 3 -9.72 -20.13 12.24
CA ASP A 3 -9.73 -18.66 12.26
C ASP A 3 -9.04 -18.03 11.02
N GLN A 4 -8.02 -18.69 10.46
CA GLN A 4 -7.20 -18.13 9.37
C GLN A 4 -7.83 -18.27 7.99
N THR A 5 -8.62 -19.32 7.74
CA THR A 5 -9.42 -19.45 6.51
C THR A 5 -10.57 -18.44 6.49
N SER A 6 -11.04 -18.01 7.66
CA SER A 6 -12.09 -16.99 7.78
C SER A 6 -11.62 -15.61 7.29
N SER A 7 -10.33 -15.29 7.39
CA SER A 7 -9.78 -14.03 6.88
C SER A 7 -9.67 -13.98 5.36
N LEU A 8 -9.51 -15.13 4.68
CA LEU A 8 -9.57 -15.21 3.21
C LEU A 8 -10.91 -14.72 2.66
N TRP A 9 -12.01 -15.13 3.28
CA TRP A 9 -13.36 -14.77 2.84
C TRP A 9 -13.70 -13.29 3.04
N GLN A 10 -12.90 -12.58 3.84
CA GLN A 10 -13.03 -11.13 4.04
C GLN A 10 -12.32 -10.32 2.93
N LEU A 11 -11.46 -10.96 2.13
CA LEU A 11 -10.79 -10.32 1.01
C LEU A 11 -11.77 -10.06 -0.14
N PRO A 12 -11.53 -9.04 -0.98
CA PRO A 12 -12.23 -8.88 -2.25
C PRO A 12 -12.18 -10.16 -3.10
N LEU A 13 -13.28 -10.50 -3.78
CA LEU A 13 -13.40 -11.72 -4.60
C LEU A 13 -12.25 -11.90 -5.61
N HIS A 14 -11.78 -10.80 -6.21
CA HIS A 14 -10.68 -10.85 -7.17
C HIS A 14 -9.34 -11.29 -6.53
N LEU A 15 -9.09 -10.94 -5.25
CA LEU A 15 -7.90 -11.42 -4.54
C LEU A 15 -8.05 -12.87 -4.15
N GLN A 16 -9.25 -13.31 -3.75
CA GLN A 16 -9.50 -14.71 -3.44
C GLN A 16 -9.22 -15.60 -4.66
N SER A 17 -9.74 -15.23 -5.83
CA SER A 17 -9.47 -15.97 -7.08
C SER A 17 -8.00 -15.96 -7.45
N LEU A 18 -7.31 -14.84 -7.24
CA LEU A 18 -5.89 -14.69 -7.56
C LEU A 18 -5.00 -15.54 -6.65
N ILE A 19 -5.30 -15.55 -5.35
CA ILE A 19 -4.62 -16.40 -4.37
C ILE A 19 -4.82 -17.86 -4.75
N GLN A 20 -6.07 -18.27 -5.03
CA GLN A 20 -6.37 -19.66 -5.37
C GLN A 20 -5.66 -20.14 -6.65
N SER A 21 -5.49 -19.25 -7.65
CA SER A 21 -4.77 -19.58 -8.88
C SER A 21 -3.25 -19.67 -8.73
N GLU A 22 -2.69 -19.05 -7.69
CA GLU A 22 -1.23 -18.98 -7.46
C GLU A 22 -0.71 -20.11 -6.55
N LEU A 23 -1.60 -20.81 -5.85
CA LEU A 23 -1.23 -21.95 -5.00
C LEU A 23 -0.90 -23.17 -5.85
N ASN A 24 0.19 -23.86 -5.51
CA ASN A 24 0.53 -25.14 -6.11
C ASN A 24 -0.38 -26.26 -5.60
N GLU A 25 -0.42 -27.38 -6.32
CA GLU A 25 -1.15 -28.57 -5.88
C GLU A 25 -0.63 -29.05 -4.52
N GLY A 26 -1.53 -29.17 -3.54
CA GLY A 26 -1.20 -29.58 -2.17
C GLY A 26 -0.62 -28.48 -1.27
N GLU A 27 -0.38 -27.27 -1.80
CA GLU A 27 0.09 -26.12 -1.02
C GLU A 27 -1.04 -25.59 -0.13
N GLN A 28 -0.80 -25.54 1.18
CA GLN A 28 -1.81 -25.11 2.16
C GLN A 28 -1.51 -23.72 2.68
N ILE A 29 -2.55 -22.91 2.84
CA ILE A 29 -2.46 -21.59 3.46
C ILE A 29 -2.36 -21.76 4.97
N THR A 30 -1.31 -21.21 5.57
CA THR A 30 -1.08 -21.21 7.02
C THR A 30 -1.52 -19.90 7.68
N TRP A 31 -1.43 -18.77 6.95
CA TRP A 31 -1.87 -17.47 7.44
C TRP A 31 -2.22 -16.51 6.30
N VAL A 32 -3.20 -15.62 6.55
CA VAL A 32 -3.60 -14.57 5.61
C VAL A 32 -3.87 -13.28 6.34
N GLY A 33 -3.39 -12.17 5.79
CA GLY A 33 -3.66 -10.84 6.30
C GLY A 33 -3.63 -9.75 5.24
N THR A 34 -4.07 -8.56 5.63
CA THR A 34 -4.03 -7.35 4.81
C THR A 34 -3.35 -6.22 5.58
N PRO A 35 -2.73 -5.26 4.89
CA PRO A 35 -2.19 -4.08 5.55
C PRO A 35 -3.31 -3.30 6.28
N ILE A 36 -3.02 -2.83 7.50
CA ILE A 36 -3.91 -1.96 8.27
C ILE A 36 -4.03 -0.61 7.54
N PRO A 37 -5.21 -0.24 7.01
CA PRO A 37 -5.34 0.94 6.15
C PRO A 37 -4.94 2.26 6.82
N ARG A 38 -5.16 2.36 8.14
CA ARG A 38 -4.85 3.57 8.92
C ARG A 38 -3.36 3.92 8.88
N HIS A 39 -2.47 2.94 8.99
CA HIS A 39 -1.02 3.18 8.96
C HIS A 39 -0.55 3.65 7.60
N PHE A 40 -1.16 3.14 6.52
CA PHE A 40 -0.93 3.66 5.18
C PHE A 40 -1.44 5.10 5.08
N SER A 41 -2.67 5.41 5.47
CA SER A 41 -3.22 6.78 5.38
C SER A 41 -2.44 7.82 6.20
N MET A 42 -1.82 7.46 7.33
CA MET A 42 -0.98 8.38 8.11
C MET A 42 0.21 8.92 7.32
N ARG A 43 0.76 8.15 6.37
CA ARG A 43 1.86 8.60 5.51
C ARG A 43 1.45 9.73 4.56
N SER A 44 0.15 9.88 4.29
CA SER A 44 -0.41 10.94 3.46
C SER A 44 -0.77 12.21 4.21
N ILE A 45 -0.73 12.20 5.55
CA ILE A 45 -1.23 13.35 6.33
C ILE A 45 -0.44 14.63 6.05
N GLY A 46 0.88 14.53 5.86
CA GLY A 46 1.72 15.67 5.47
C GLY A 46 1.34 16.24 4.10
N ILE A 47 1.02 15.36 3.13
CA ILE A 47 0.57 15.76 1.79
C ILE A 47 -0.77 16.50 1.86
N VAL A 48 -1.70 15.98 2.65
CA VAL A 48 -3.02 16.62 2.86
C VAL A 48 -2.86 17.97 3.56
N LEU A 49 -2.07 18.04 4.62
CA LEU A 49 -1.82 19.29 5.36
C LEU A 49 -1.20 20.37 4.48
N PHE A 50 -0.32 20.01 3.55
CA PHE A 50 0.22 20.94 2.56
C PHE A 50 -0.78 21.25 1.43
N GLY A 51 -1.60 20.26 1.04
CA GLY A 51 -2.63 20.40 0.02
C GLY A 51 -3.74 21.40 0.38
N ILE A 52 -4.05 21.57 1.67
CA ILE A 52 -5.06 22.54 2.13
C ILE A 52 -4.68 23.99 1.77
N PRO A 53 -3.57 24.56 2.27
CA PRO A 53 -3.18 25.93 1.92
C PRO A 53 -2.84 26.07 0.44
N TRP A 54 -2.28 25.04 -0.20
CA TRP A 54 -2.02 25.03 -1.64
C TRP A 54 -3.31 25.21 -2.47
N THR A 55 -4.33 24.42 -2.16
CA THR A 55 -5.62 24.49 -2.87
C THR A 55 -6.34 25.80 -2.57
N ALA A 56 -6.30 26.27 -1.32
CA ALA A 56 -6.86 27.56 -0.93
C ALA A 56 -6.20 28.72 -1.68
N PHE A 57 -4.87 28.70 -1.83
CA PHE A 57 -4.12 29.67 -2.61
C PHE A 57 -4.50 29.63 -4.09
N ALA A 58 -4.62 28.45 -4.69
CA ALA A 58 -5.03 28.30 -6.08
C ALA A 58 -6.45 28.85 -6.34
N LEU A 59 -7.39 28.58 -5.44
CA LEU A 59 -8.75 29.14 -5.50
C LEU A 59 -8.75 30.67 -5.32
N PHE A 60 -7.96 31.17 -4.37
CA PHE A 60 -7.78 32.60 -4.16
C PHE A 60 -7.21 33.30 -5.41
N TRP A 61 -6.22 32.70 -6.06
CA TRP A 61 -5.66 33.20 -7.32
C TRP A 61 -6.72 33.28 -8.42
N ILE A 62 -7.52 32.23 -8.62
CA ILE A 62 -8.60 32.22 -9.62
C ILE A 62 -9.62 33.33 -9.32
N ALA A 63 -10.03 33.48 -8.06
CA ALA A 63 -10.98 34.51 -7.65
C ALA A 63 -10.42 35.94 -7.84
N GLY A 64 -9.16 36.17 -7.47
CA GLY A 64 -8.49 37.45 -7.66
C GLY A 64 -8.25 37.79 -9.14
N ALA A 65 -7.84 36.81 -9.95
CA ALA A 65 -7.67 36.95 -11.39
C ALA A 65 -8.99 37.23 -12.12
N ALA A 66 -10.12 36.73 -11.61
CA ALA A 66 -11.47 37.06 -12.09
C ALA A 66 -11.99 38.41 -11.55
N GLY A 67 -11.17 39.16 -10.80
CA GLY A 67 -11.55 40.43 -10.20
C GLY A 67 -12.64 40.31 -9.12
N PHE A 68 -12.74 39.14 -8.47
CA PHE A 68 -13.82 38.76 -7.56
C PHE A 68 -15.23 38.85 -8.16
N LYS A 69 -15.33 38.86 -9.49
CA LYS A 69 -16.60 38.86 -10.23
C LYS A 69 -16.88 37.45 -10.77
N ILE A 70 -18.16 37.11 -10.91
CA ILE A 70 -18.55 35.91 -11.65
C ILE A 70 -18.13 36.13 -13.11
N PRO A 71 -17.45 35.17 -13.76
CA PRO A 71 -17.03 35.32 -15.15
C PRO A 71 -18.23 35.63 -16.04
N ASP A 72 -18.19 36.80 -16.68
CA ASP A 72 -19.17 37.23 -17.67
C ASP A 72 -18.71 36.75 -19.04
N PHE A 73 -19.33 35.68 -19.54
CA PHE A 73 -18.99 35.05 -20.83
C PHE A 73 -19.41 35.89 -22.05
N GLN A 74 -19.92 37.11 -21.86
CA GLN A 74 -20.31 38.03 -22.95
C GLN A 74 -19.17 38.93 -23.46
N LYS A 75 -18.08 39.09 -22.69
CA LYS A 75 -16.85 39.77 -23.13
C LYS A 75 -15.76 38.72 -23.36
N GLY A 76 -14.86 38.96 -24.32
CA GLY A 76 -13.87 37.98 -24.77
C GLY A 76 -13.14 37.24 -23.64
N PHE A 77 -12.72 36.00 -23.91
CA PHE A 77 -12.11 35.12 -22.91
C PHE A 77 -10.84 35.71 -22.29
N ASP A 78 -10.91 36.07 -21.01
CA ASP A 78 -9.71 36.26 -20.18
C ASP A 78 -9.15 34.90 -19.80
N PHE A 79 -8.01 34.52 -20.41
CA PHE A 79 -7.34 33.26 -20.10
C PHE A 79 -6.58 33.29 -18.76
N PHE A 80 -6.44 34.46 -18.14
CA PHE A 80 -5.63 34.68 -16.95
C PHE A 80 -6.08 33.86 -15.70
N PRO A 81 -7.39 33.72 -15.39
CA PRO A 81 -7.84 32.84 -14.31
C PRO A 81 -7.67 31.35 -14.60
N LEU A 82 -7.62 30.92 -15.87
CA LEU A 82 -7.49 29.51 -16.25
C LEU A 82 -6.15 28.91 -15.83
N PHE A 83 -5.12 29.75 -15.66
CA PHE A 83 -3.82 29.31 -15.14
C PHE A 83 -3.89 28.74 -13.72
N GLY A 84 -4.92 29.06 -12.94
CA GLY A 84 -5.12 28.45 -11.62
C GLY A 84 -5.66 27.02 -11.65
N ILE A 85 -6.29 26.59 -12.76
CA ILE A 85 -6.95 25.28 -12.87
C ILE A 85 -5.97 24.12 -12.64
N PRO A 86 -4.79 24.07 -13.28
CA PRO A 86 -3.80 23.03 -12.99
C PRO A 86 -3.41 22.94 -11.51
N PHE A 87 -3.29 24.08 -10.81
CA PHE A 87 -2.93 24.11 -9.39
C PHE A 87 -4.05 23.56 -8.49
N VAL A 88 -5.31 23.84 -8.84
CA VAL A 88 -6.48 23.26 -8.16
C VAL A 88 -6.52 21.74 -8.37
N LEU A 89 -6.25 21.27 -9.60
CA LEU A 89 -6.21 19.83 -9.89
C LEU A 89 -5.12 19.11 -9.09
N ILE A 90 -3.92 19.70 -8.98
CA ILE A 90 -2.83 19.18 -8.14
C ILE A 90 -3.26 19.14 -6.67
N GLY A 91 -3.83 20.24 -6.17
CA GLY A 91 -4.32 20.33 -4.79
C GLY A 91 -5.39 19.27 -4.49
N PHE A 92 -6.34 19.07 -5.40
CA PHE A 92 -7.34 18.02 -5.29
C PHE A 92 -6.72 16.61 -5.30
N GLY A 93 -5.72 16.37 -6.14
CA GLY A 93 -4.94 15.12 -6.13
C GLY A 93 -4.27 14.87 -4.77
N MET A 94 -3.67 15.90 -4.18
CA MET A 94 -3.04 15.81 -2.85
C MET A 94 -4.05 15.52 -1.75
N LEU A 95 -5.20 16.21 -1.75
CA LEU A 95 -6.26 16.02 -0.76
C LEU A 95 -6.93 14.65 -0.86
N THR A 96 -7.02 14.08 -2.07
CA THR A 96 -7.57 12.72 -2.27
C THR A 96 -6.56 11.60 -1.98
N SER A 97 -5.29 11.91 -1.72
CA SER A 97 -4.23 10.91 -1.49
C SER A 97 -4.55 9.84 -0.41
N PRO A 98 -5.21 10.14 0.73
CA PRO A 98 -5.51 9.10 1.72
C PRO A 98 -6.51 8.06 1.21
N PHE A 99 -7.42 8.46 0.33
CA PHE A 99 -8.40 7.55 -0.28
C PHE A 99 -7.71 6.55 -1.21
N TRP A 100 -6.78 7.02 -2.04
CA TRP A 100 -5.98 6.16 -2.92
C TRP A 100 -5.12 5.17 -2.12
N MET A 101 -4.53 5.62 -1.02
CA MET A 101 -3.69 4.77 -0.16
C MET A 101 -4.53 3.69 0.55
N MET A 102 -5.70 4.05 1.05
CA MET A 102 -6.64 3.11 1.66
C MET A 102 -7.15 2.10 0.63
N ARG A 103 -7.47 2.53 -0.59
CA ARG A 103 -7.86 1.64 -1.68
C ARG A 103 -6.74 0.67 -2.05
N LYS A 104 -5.50 1.15 -2.09
CA LYS A 104 -4.32 0.30 -2.31
C LYS A 104 -4.17 -0.74 -1.19
N ALA A 105 -4.25 -0.33 0.08
CA ALA A 105 -4.15 -1.25 1.22
C ALA A 105 -5.23 -2.34 1.17
N ARG A 106 -6.47 -2.01 0.78
CA ARG A 106 -7.58 -2.98 0.64
C ARG A 106 -7.41 -3.95 -0.53
N ASN A 107 -6.59 -3.59 -1.51
CA ASN A 107 -6.29 -4.44 -2.65
C ASN A 107 -4.95 -5.19 -2.47
N THR A 108 -4.31 -5.09 -1.30
CA THR A 108 -3.10 -5.85 -1.00
C THR A 108 -3.43 -6.98 -0.03
N ALA A 109 -2.98 -8.20 -0.33
CA ALA A 109 -3.09 -9.35 0.54
C ALA A 109 -1.71 -9.99 0.76
N TYR A 110 -1.50 -10.48 1.96
CA TYR A 110 -0.33 -11.23 2.38
C TYR A 110 -0.74 -12.64 2.72
N VAL A 111 -0.05 -13.62 2.14
CA VAL A 111 -0.36 -15.02 2.33
C VAL A 111 0.92 -15.73 2.75
N LEU A 112 0.85 -16.47 3.84
CA LEU A 112 1.86 -17.46 4.20
C LEU A 112 1.30 -18.83 3.89
N THR A 113 2.09 -19.64 3.19
CA THR A 113 1.74 -21.02 2.86
C THR A 113 2.63 -21.99 3.65
N SER A 114 2.41 -23.28 3.46
CA SER A 114 3.29 -24.36 3.93
C SER A 114 4.67 -24.35 3.29
N ASN A 115 4.87 -23.58 2.20
CA ASN A 115 6.09 -23.61 1.40
C ASN A 115 6.79 -22.25 1.35
N ARG A 116 6.04 -21.14 1.29
CA ARG A 116 6.59 -19.81 0.99
C ARG A 116 5.69 -18.68 1.49
N ALA A 117 6.22 -17.46 1.46
CA ALA A 117 5.45 -16.24 1.71
C ALA A 117 5.13 -15.54 0.38
N ILE A 118 3.90 -15.06 0.20
CA ILE A 118 3.43 -14.44 -1.03
C ILE A 118 2.78 -13.09 -0.72
N ILE A 119 3.14 -12.08 -1.52
CA ILE A 119 2.56 -10.75 -1.49
C ILE A 119 1.76 -10.54 -2.77
N PHE A 120 0.48 -10.24 -2.62
CA PHE A 120 -0.41 -9.86 -3.71
C PHE A 120 -0.67 -8.36 -3.62
N ASN A 121 -0.20 -7.59 -4.60
CA ASN A 121 -0.48 -6.17 -4.73
C ASN A 121 -1.48 -5.97 -5.87
N GLY A 122 -2.75 -5.78 -5.52
CA GLY A 122 -3.82 -5.42 -6.43
C GLY A 122 -3.89 -3.91 -6.69
N GLY A 123 -4.35 -3.52 -7.88
CA GLY A 123 -4.42 -2.14 -8.32
C GLY A 123 -4.69 -2.04 -9.82
N PHE A 124 -4.08 -1.06 -10.49
CA PHE A 124 -4.10 -0.97 -11.97
C PHE A 124 -3.31 -2.09 -12.64
N LYS A 125 -2.32 -2.64 -11.94
CA LYS A 125 -1.55 -3.82 -12.33
C LYS A 125 -1.51 -4.77 -11.14
N THR A 126 -1.59 -6.05 -11.40
CA THR A 126 -1.39 -7.10 -10.40
C THR A 126 0.10 -7.39 -10.32
N ASP A 127 0.68 -7.19 -9.14
CA ASP A 127 2.08 -7.54 -8.83
C ASP A 127 2.06 -8.64 -7.77
N ILE A 128 2.59 -9.82 -8.11
CA ILE A 128 2.67 -10.99 -7.24
C ILE A 128 4.14 -11.23 -6.97
N ARG A 129 4.51 -11.34 -5.69
CA ARG A 129 5.88 -11.60 -5.27
C ARG A 129 5.91 -12.77 -4.29
N SER A 130 6.67 -13.79 -4.63
CA SER A 130 6.84 -14.99 -3.81
C SER A 130 8.25 -15.00 -3.22
N PHE A 131 8.34 -15.34 -1.93
CA PHE A 131 9.57 -15.41 -1.16
C PHE A 131 9.75 -16.83 -0.63
N GLU A 132 10.75 -17.52 -1.17
CA GLU A 132 11.13 -18.87 -0.75
C GLU A 132 11.76 -18.86 0.66
N PRO A 133 11.72 -19.98 1.40
CA PRO A 133 12.22 -20.07 2.78
C PRO A 133 13.64 -19.56 2.98
N GLU A 134 14.53 -19.74 2.01
CA GLU A 134 15.92 -19.28 2.05
C GLU A 134 16.00 -17.74 2.11
N SER A 135 15.10 -17.06 1.40
CA SER A 135 15.01 -15.61 1.36
C SER A 135 14.41 -15.04 2.65
N LEU A 136 13.58 -15.81 3.34
CA LEU A 136 12.96 -15.43 4.62
C LEU A 136 13.95 -15.50 5.79
N GLY A 137 15.08 -16.18 5.65
CA GLY A 137 16.07 -16.35 6.72
C GLY A 137 16.68 -15.04 7.26
N LYS A 138 16.63 -13.94 6.49
CA LYS A 138 17.12 -12.60 6.88
C LYS A 138 16.00 -11.64 7.26
N LEU A 139 14.82 -12.16 7.62
CA LEU A 139 13.68 -11.33 7.98
C LEU A 139 14.00 -10.36 9.13
N HIS A 140 13.37 -9.19 9.08
CA HIS A 140 13.50 -8.13 10.06
C HIS A 140 12.12 -7.62 10.49
N ARG A 141 11.82 -7.69 11.79
CA ARG A 141 10.57 -7.20 12.37
C ARG A 141 10.72 -5.76 12.87
N LYS A 142 9.86 -4.85 12.40
CA LYS A 142 9.57 -3.57 13.06
C LYS A 142 8.22 -3.68 13.76
N GLN A 143 8.17 -3.43 15.06
CA GLN A 143 6.94 -3.58 15.85
C GLN A 143 6.55 -2.24 16.49
N TRP A 144 5.28 -1.88 16.37
CA TRP A 144 4.69 -0.73 17.06
C TRP A 144 4.11 -1.13 18.43
N LYS A 145 3.78 -0.13 19.25
CA LYS A 145 3.33 -0.31 20.65
C LYS A 145 2.03 -1.11 20.78
N ASP A 146 1.20 -1.12 19.76
CA ASP A 146 -0.08 -1.84 19.73
C ASP A 146 0.07 -3.31 19.28
N GLY A 147 1.30 -3.77 19.03
CA GLY A 147 1.58 -5.13 18.57
C GLY A 147 1.49 -5.33 17.06
N SER A 148 1.01 -4.33 16.30
CA SER A 148 1.10 -4.34 14.85
C SER A 148 2.53 -4.03 14.38
N GLY A 149 2.86 -4.31 13.13
CA GLY A 149 4.21 -4.08 12.63
C GLY A 149 4.44 -4.37 11.16
N ASP A 150 5.70 -4.22 10.76
CA ASP A 150 6.22 -4.65 9.47
C ASP A 150 7.12 -5.87 9.68
N LEU A 151 6.91 -6.90 8.88
CA LEU A 151 7.81 -8.04 8.75
C LEU A 151 8.48 -7.96 7.37
N ILE A 152 9.75 -7.58 7.35
CA ILE A 152 10.48 -7.22 6.12
C ILE A 152 11.35 -8.41 5.72
N PHE A 153 11.18 -8.90 4.49
CA PHE A 153 11.93 -10.03 3.93
C PHE A 153 13.11 -9.57 3.08
N ASP A 154 12.91 -8.49 2.31
CA ASP A 154 13.93 -7.95 1.41
C ASP A 154 13.81 -6.42 1.28
N LYS A 155 14.80 -5.81 0.64
CA LYS A 155 14.87 -4.37 0.39
C LYS A 155 15.15 -4.13 -1.09
N GLU A 156 14.17 -3.56 -1.79
CA GLU A 156 14.36 -3.17 -3.18
C GLU A 156 14.93 -1.74 -3.25
N PHE A 157 16.06 -1.59 -3.92
CA PHE A 157 16.61 -0.28 -4.25
C PHE A 157 16.08 0.13 -5.61
N ARG A 158 15.13 1.07 -5.63
CA ARG A 158 14.70 1.66 -6.90
C ARG A 158 15.62 2.82 -7.24
N PHE A 159 16.36 2.69 -8.35
CA PHE A 159 17.14 3.79 -8.90
C PHE A 159 16.17 4.76 -9.60
N GLU A 160 15.89 5.89 -8.95
CA GLU A 160 15.22 7.02 -9.59
C GLU A 160 16.29 7.92 -10.24
N GLN A 161 15.97 8.61 -11.34
CA GLN A 161 16.96 9.42 -12.10
C GLN A 161 17.61 10.56 -11.29
N SER A 162 17.06 10.90 -10.12
CA SER A 162 17.72 11.73 -9.12
C SER A 162 18.49 10.84 -8.13
N ASN A 163 19.70 11.22 -7.75
CA ASN A 163 20.68 10.50 -6.91
C ASN A 163 20.23 10.10 -5.47
N THR A 164 18.92 9.97 -5.21
CA THR A 164 18.31 9.56 -3.95
C THR A 164 17.89 8.09 -4.05
N ARG A 165 18.60 7.21 -3.33
CA ARG A 165 18.20 5.80 -3.17
C ARG A 165 16.98 5.73 -2.27
N GLN A 166 15.80 5.54 -2.83
CA GLN A 166 14.63 5.19 -2.04
C GLN A 166 14.64 3.68 -1.80
N GLN A 167 14.95 3.28 -0.57
CA GLN A 167 14.84 1.89 -0.13
C GLN A 167 13.36 1.58 0.10
N HIS A 168 12.83 0.61 -0.66
CA HIS A 168 11.50 0.09 -0.43
C HIS A 168 11.61 -1.23 0.34
N ASP A 169 11.11 -1.23 1.57
CA ASP A 169 11.01 -2.45 2.37
C ASP A 169 9.95 -3.36 1.73
N LEU A 170 10.33 -4.61 1.45
CA LEU A 170 9.45 -5.64 0.89
C LEU A 170 9.14 -6.68 1.96
N GLY A 171 7.86 -6.94 2.19
CA GLY A 171 7.41 -7.94 3.15
C GLY A 171 5.95 -7.74 3.54
N PHE A 172 5.56 -8.34 4.65
CA PHE A 172 4.23 -8.16 5.23
C PHE A 172 4.21 -6.86 6.03
N LEU A 173 3.71 -5.78 5.43
CA LEU A 173 3.75 -4.44 5.99
C LEU A 173 2.43 -4.08 6.69
N ALA A 174 2.52 -3.35 7.80
CA ALA A 174 1.39 -2.91 8.58
C ALA A 174 0.40 -4.03 8.96
N ILE A 175 0.91 -5.19 9.40
CA ILE A 175 0.09 -6.33 9.80
C ILE A 175 -0.21 -6.32 11.30
N GLN A 176 -1.35 -6.87 11.69
CA GLN A 176 -1.68 -7.08 13.10
C GLN A 176 -0.86 -8.25 13.67
N ASN A 177 -0.55 -8.19 14.98
CA ASN A 177 0.15 -9.24 15.71
C ASN A 177 1.43 -9.72 14.99
N VAL A 178 2.29 -8.78 14.58
CA VAL A 178 3.47 -9.07 13.75
C VAL A 178 4.40 -10.16 14.34
N LYS A 179 4.46 -10.27 15.67
CA LYS A 179 5.23 -11.30 16.36
C LYS A 179 4.70 -12.71 16.06
N GLN A 180 3.38 -12.90 16.11
CA GLN A 180 2.76 -14.18 15.80
C GLN A 180 3.06 -14.60 14.37
N VAL A 181 2.99 -13.66 13.42
CA VAL A 181 3.30 -13.93 12.01
C VAL A 181 4.78 -14.23 11.80
N GLU A 182 5.67 -13.54 12.51
CA GLU A 182 7.10 -13.89 12.52
C GLU A 182 7.33 -15.32 13.02
N ASP A 183 6.66 -15.72 14.12
CA ASP A 183 6.80 -17.06 14.68
C ASP A 183 6.36 -18.14 13.67
N LEU A 184 5.26 -17.90 12.93
CA LEU A 184 4.81 -18.77 11.84
C LEU A 184 5.82 -18.85 10.69
N VAL A 185 6.42 -17.73 10.28
CA VAL A 185 7.47 -17.71 9.25
C VAL A 185 8.70 -18.48 9.72
N ARG A 186 9.09 -18.33 10.99
CA ARG A 186 10.22 -19.08 11.57
C ARG A 186 9.94 -20.57 11.63
N GLN A 187 8.71 -20.96 11.94
CA GLN A 187 8.28 -22.36 11.92
C GLN A 187 8.37 -22.94 10.50
N LEU A 188 7.85 -22.22 9.50
CA LEU A 188 7.99 -22.61 8.08
C LEU A 188 9.45 -22.89 7.71
N ILE A 189 10.37 -21.97 8.06
CA ILE A 189 11.81 -22.13 7.78
C ILE A 189 12.39 -23.36 8.49
N ALA A 190 11.94 -23.67 9.70
CA ALA A 190 12.40 -24.83 10.46
C ALA A 190 11.90 -26.14 9.85
N ASP A 191 10.62 -26.20 9.49
CA ASP A 191 9.97 -27.37 8.90
C ASP A 191 10.62 -27.72 7.55
N THR A 192 10.88 -26.73 6.69
CA THR A 192 11.59 -26.93 5.41
C THR A 192 12.98 -27.53 5.61
N LYS A 193 13.73 -27.08 6.62
CA LYS A 193 15.06 -27.64 6.93
C LYS A 193 15.00 -29.07 7.44
N SER A 194 13.94 -29.42 8.18
CA SER A 194 13.76 -30.76 8.73
C SER A 194 13.36 -31.79 7.65
N GLY A 195 12.56 -31.37 6.66
CA GLY A 195 12.13 -32.25 5.56
C GLY A 195 13.18 -32.46 4.46
N SER A 196 14.23 -31.65 4.43
CA SER A 196 15.35 -31.78 3.48
C SER A 196 16.50 -32.67 3.96
N THR A 197 16.40 -33.24 5.16
CA THR A 197 17.42 -34.12 5.78
C THR A 197 16.96 -35.57 5.75
#